data_AF-A0A9E3GLQ8-F1
#
_entry.id   AF-A0A9E3GLQ8-F1
#
_cell.length_a   1.000
_cell.length_b   1.000
_cell.length_c   1.000
_cell.angle_alpha   90.00
_cell.angle_beta   90.00
_cell.angle_gamma   90.00
#
_symmetry.space_group_name_H-M   'P 1'
#
loop_
_entity.id
_entity.type
_entity.pdbx_description
1 polymer ?
#
loop_
_entity_poly.entity_id
_entity_poly.type
_entity_poly.pdbx_seq_one_letter_code
_entity_poly.pdbx_strand_id
1 'polypeptide(L)'
;MRQNVALECGWGRLVFGQTFADDHALAAELRAEELGQRDVCLYHPEPHVLVSRAPHELFVDPSYTYRRSLVPEPDPATGDAGLISRPPPGVVIRPLDGPDDAEAVNRLYAQAGMVMAPPEVLVANQDDDRFCHLVAEDSAQSTVVGTVTGVDHRRAIADPDAGASLWCLAVDHLSSRPGLGAALVSALGQELAARGCRRLDLSVMHDNAPAIALYVKLGFTRVPVLCVKRKNPINEPLYSGPMSDDHRALNPYARVVADEARRRGIGVTVIDAEGGFLRLSHGGRQIVTRESLSELTSGVAVSWCDDKRITRRLVAAAGLAVPRGRSSTTAEADRAFLAEVGELVVKPARGEQGVGITVGVTDADGLTPAVERARAYCPDVLLEQRCDGDDLRVVVIGHEVVAAAVRRPATVVGDGHHPVGDLIAAQSRRRAAATGGESTIPVDETTLDTLRSEGRGLDDVLGDGESLAVRRTANLHTGGTIHDVTSRLHPVLAEAAVRASRVLDLPVTGLDFLVADVEGPDYVFIEANERPGLANHEPQPTVARFVDLLFPATRRLPGGARPATTPGDLHDVSR
;
A
#
# COMPACT_ATOMS: atom_id res chain seq x y z
N MET A 1 -27.88 -25.86 17.42
CA MET A 1 -27.15 -24.83 16.65
C MET A 1 -26.08 -25.52 15.80
N ARG A 2 -25.90 -25.11 14.54
CA ARG A 2 -24.78 -25.54 13.69
C ARG A 2 -23.47 -24.97 14.24
N GLN A 3 -22.35 -25.63 13.96
CA GLN A 3 -21.03 -25.27 14.48
C GLN A 3 -20.20 -24.55 13.42
N ASN A 4 -19.30 -23.66 13.86
CA ASN A 4 -18.31 -22.95 13.05
C ASN A 4 -18.90 -22.28 11.79
N VAL A 5 -19.97 -21.49 11.95
CA VAL A 5 -20.68 -20.91 10.82
C VAL A 5 -20.14 -19.53 10.46
N ALA A 6 -19.62 -19.42 9.23
CA ALA A 6 -19.33 -18.17 8.53
C ALA A 6 -20.12 -18.16 7.21
N LEU A 7 -20.81 -17.04 6.91
CA LEU A 7 -21.61 -16.89 5.69
C LEU A 7 -21.02 -15.84 4.77
N GLU A 8 -20.77 -16.20 3.52
CA GLU A 8 -20.33 -15.27 2.48
C GLU A 8 -21.47 -14.30 2.11
N CYS A 9 -21.26 -13.01 2.37
CA CYS A 9 -22.24 -11.96 2.17
C CYS A 9 -21.89 -11.04 0.99
N GLY A 10 -20.80 -11.32 0.28
CA GLY A 10 -20.30 -10.58 -0.88
C GLY A 10 -19.28 -9.51 -0.50
N TRP A 11 -19.53 -8.73 0.54
CA TRP A 11 -18.58 -7.74 1.09
C TRP A 11 -17.57 -8.36 2.06
N GLY A 12 -17.63 -9.67 2.27
CA GLY A 12 -16.95 -10.42 3.32
C GLY A 12 -17.94 -11.36 4.01
N ARG A 13 -17.54 -11.89 5.18
CA ARG A 13 -18.28 -12.97 5.84
C ARG A 13 -18.92 -12.52 7.14
N LEU A 14 -20.17 -12.95 7.35
CA LEU A 14 -20.80 -12.88 8.66
C LEU A 14 -20.43 -14.12 9.46
N VAL A 15 -19.59 -13.94 10.48
CA VAL A 15 -19.08 -15.01 11.35
C VAL A 15 -19.91 -15.04 12.63
N PHE A 16 -20.58 -16.16 12.90
CA PHE A 16 -21.42 -16.34 14.07
C PHE A 16 -20.58 -16.86 15.24
N GLY A 17 -20.03 -15.95 16.05
CA GLY A 17 -19.06 -16.29 17.10
C GLY A 17 -19.56 -17.32 18.12
N GLN A 18 -20.85 -17.30 18.46
CA GLN A 18 -21.47 -18.28 19.37
C GLN A 18 -21.50 -19.72 18.83
N THR A 19 -21.23 -19.92 17.53
CA THR A 19 -21.20 -21.24 16.91
C THR A 19 -19.82 -21.91 16.99
N PHE A 20 -18.81 -21.19 17.47
CA PHE A 20 -17.45 -21.71 17.62
C PHE A 20 -17.24 -22.16 19.06
N ALA A 21 -16.74 -23.38 19.23
CA ALA A 21 -16.50 -23.96 20.56
C ALA A 21 -15.23 -23.43 21.24
N ASP A 22 -14.35 -22.77 20.49
CA ASP A 22 -13.02 -22.34 20.93
C ASP A 22 -12.59 -21.02 20.25
N ASP A 23 -11.96 -20.14 21.05
CA ASP A 23 -11.47 -18.83 20.60
C ASP A 23 -10.37 -18.96 19.54
N HIS A 24 -9.51 -19.99 19.61
CA HIS A 24 -8.44 -20.14 18.61
C HIS A 24 -9.00 -20.51 17.24
N ALA A 25 -10.02 -21.36 17.18
CA ALA A 25 -10.73 -21.68 15.95
C ALA A 25 -11.40 -20.42 15.35
N LEU A 26 -12.09 -19.63 16.17
CA LEU A 26 -12.73 -18.39 15.72
C LEU A 26 -11.72 -17.33 15.26
N ALA A 27 -10.62 -17.15 16.00
CA ALA A 27 -9.56 -16.23 15.60
C ALA A 27 -8.88 -16.69 14.30
N ALA A 28 -8.71 -18.01 14.09
CA ALA A 28 -8.21 -18.55 12.84
C ALA A 28 -9.19 -18.32 11.67
N GLU A 29 -10.49 -18.44 11.92
CA GLU A 29 -11.52 -18.13 10.93
C GLU A 29 -11.44 -16.67 10.50
N LEU A 30 -11.41 -15.73 11.44
CA LEU A 30 -11.28 -14.29 11.14
C LEU A 30 -9.95 -13.94 10.48
N ARG A 31 -8.89 -14.70 10.73
CA ARG A 31 -7.59 -14.53 10.06
C ARG A 31 -7.63 -14.91 8.58
N ALA A 32 -8.58 -15.77 8.18
CA ALA A 32 -8.77 -16.18 6.79
C ALA A 32 -9.45 -15.12 5.92
N GLU A 33 -9.84 -13.97 6.48
CA GLU A 33 -10.35 -12.82 5.73
C GLU A 33 -9.42 -12.41 4.57
N GLU A 34 -9.97 -12.35 3.36
CA GLU A 34 -9.21 -12.01 2.15
C GLU A 34 -9.08 -10.49 1.95
N LEU A 35 -8.16 -10.11 1.06
CA LEU A 35 -7.97 -8.69 0.72
C LEU A 35 -9.22 -8.13 0.03
N GLY A 36 -9.72 -7.00 0.52
CA GLY A 36 -10.93 -6.37 -0.02
C GLY A 36 -12.22 -6.85 0.63
N GLN A 37 -12.16 -7.88 1.48
CA GLN A 37 -13.28 -8.34 2.28
C GLN A 37 -13.28 -7.72 3.68
N ARG A 38 -14.46 -7.69 4.30
CA ARG A 38 -14.67 -7.16 5.64
C ARG A 38 -15.50 -8.14 6.46
N ASP A 39 -14.84 -9.05 7.14
CA ASP A 39 -15.51 -10.00 8.01
C ASP A 39 -16.06 -9.32 9.26
N VAL A 40 -17.19 -9.84 9.71
CA VAL A 40 -17.94 -9.32 10.85
C VAL A 40 -18.25 -10.50 11.77
N CYS A 41 -17.58 -10.57 12.93
CA CYS A 41 -17.94 -11.53 13.97
C CYS A 41 -18.93 -10.90 14.94
N LEU A 42 -20.13 -11.47 15.04
CA LEU A 42 -21.15 -11.09 16.01
C LEU A 42 -21.47 -12.25 16.97
N TYR A 43 -22.12 -11.90 18.08
CA TYR A 43 -22.71 -12.83 19.05
C TYR A 43 -21.72 -13.72 19.82
N HIS A 44 -20.40 -13.52 19.69
CA HIS A 44 -19.47 -14.16 20.61
C HIS A 44 -19.83 -13.76 22.06
N PRO A 45 -19.97 -14.72 23.00
CA PRO A 45 -20.41 -14.40 24.36
C PRO A 45 -19.39 -13.55 25.12
N GLU A 46 -18.11 -13.73 24.82
CA GLU A 46 -17.00 -13.06 25.51
C GLU A 46 -16.05 -12.38 24.50
N PRO A 47 -16.50 -11.32 23.79
CA PRO A 47 -15.75 -10.74 22.68
C PRO A 47 -14.43 -10.09 23.14
N HIS A 48 -14.38 -9.59 24.38
CA HIS A 48 -13.17 -9.06 24.97
C HIS A 48 -12.12 -10.14 25.26
N VAL A 49 -12.55 -11.37 25.60
CA VAL A 49 -11.65 -12.53 25.76
C VAL A 49 -11.09 -12.95 24.41
N LEU A 50 -11.93 -13.07 23.38
CA LEU A 50 -11.49 -13.34 22.00
C LEU A 50 -10.44 -12.33 21.52
N VAL A 51 -10.70 -11.02 21.70
CA VAL A 51 -9.74 -9.98 21.33
C VAL A 51 -8.44 -10.10 22.14
N SER A 52 -8.49 -10.47 23.41
CA SER A 52 -7.28 -10.68 24.22
C SER A 52 -6.41 -11.86 23.73
N ARG A 53 -6.97 -12.82 22.98
CA ARG A 53 -6.20 -13.92 22.37
C ARG A 53 -5.37 -13.46 21.17
N ALA A 54 -5.84 -12.45 20.44
CA ALA A 54 -5.18 -11.92 19.24
C ALA A 54 -5.28 -10.37 19.17
N PRO A 55 -4.76 -9.63 20.16
CA PRO A 55 -4.98 -8.18 20.28
C PRO A 55 -4.29 -7.35 19.18
N HIS A 56 -3.32 -7.95 18.49
CA HIS A 56 -2.64 -7.37 17.35
C HIS A 56 -3.39 -7.54 16.03
N GLU A 57 -4.35 -8.47 15.99
CA GLU A 57 -5.10 -8.83 14.78
C GLU A 57 -6.57 -8.45 14.88
N LEU A 58 -7.14 -8.48 16.09
CA LEU A 58 -8.56 -8.27 16.33
C LEU A 58 -8.79 -6.99 17.13
N PHE A 59 -9.97 -6.41 16.96
CA PHE A 59 -10.45 -5.30 17.79
C PHE A 59 -11.97 -5.38 17.95
N VAL A 60 -12.48 -4.75 19.02
CA VAL A 60 -13.91 -4.53 19.18
C VAL A 60 -14.30 -3.34 18.31
N ASP A 61 -15.19 -3.59 17.36
CA ASP A 61 -15.71 -2.58 16.44
C ASP A 61 -16.51 -1.52 17.21
N PRO A 62 -16.30 -0.21 16.96
CA PRO A 62 -16.99 0.86 17.68
C PRO A 62 -18.41 1.09 17.11
N SER A 63 -19.20 0.02 17.09
CA SER A 63 -20.62 0.02 16.72
C SER A 63 -21.51 -0.31 17.91
N TYR A 64 -22.77 0.09 17.79
CA TYR A 64 -23.84 -0.32 18.68
C TYR A 64 -24.67 -1.40 18.01
N THR A 65 -25.04 -2.42 18.78
CA THR A 65 -26.02 -3.41 18.34
C THR A 65 -27.40 -3.05 18.87
N TYR A 66 -28.37 -3.08 17.98
CA TYR A 66 -29.77 -2.81 18.24
C TYR A 66 -30.60 -4.04 17.93
N ARG A 67 -31.65 -4.27 18.71
CA ARG A 67 -32.58 -5.40 18.60
C ARG A 67 -34.01 -4.91 18.60
N ARG A 68 -34.85 -5.55 17.79
CA ARG A 68 -36.30 -5.36 17.79
C ARG A 68 -37.02 -6.71 17.82
N SER A 69 -38.13 -6.80 18.56
CA SER A 69 -39.05 -7.93 18.46
C SER A 69 -39.82 -7.87 17.13
N LEU A 70 -39.87 -8.98 16.40
CA LEU A 70 -40.72 -9.17 15.22
C LEU A 70 -42.06 -9.81 15.58
N VAL A 71 -42.21 -10.31 16.81
CA VAL A 71 -43.49 -10.78 17.33
C VAL A 71 -44.37 -9.55 17.61
N PRO A 72 -45.59 -9.47 17.06
CA PRO A 72 -46.48 -8.34 17.30
C PRO A 72 -46.91 -8.33 18.77
N GLU A 73 -46.43 -7.33 19.51
CA GLU A 73 -47.05 -6.90 20.75
C GLU A 73 -47.74 -5.56 20.48
N PRO A 74 -49.07 -5.47 20.63
CA PRO A 74 -49.78 -4.23 20.41
C PRO A 74 -49.35 -3.19 21.45
N ASP A 75 -49.07 -1.96 21.01
CA ASP A 75 -48.88 -0.84 21.93
C ASP A 75 -50.17 -0.63 22.74
N PRO A 76 -50.14 -0.76 24.08
CA PRO A 76 -51.32 -0.63 24.92
C PRO A 76 -51.96 0.77 24.89
N ALA A 77 -51.27 1.80 24.38
CA ALA A 77 -51.77 3.17 24.28
C ALA A 77 -52.33 3.54 22.90
N THR A 78 -51.81 2.96 21.81
CA THR A 78 -52.17 3.33 20.43
C THR A 78 -52.86 2.23 19.65
N GLY A 79 -52.79 0.97 20.10
CA GLY A 79 -53.33 -0.20 19.39
C GLY A 79 -52.60 -0.53 18.09
N ASP A 80 -51.57 0.24 17.71
CA ASP A 80 -50.73 -0.02 16.57
C ASP A 80 -49.57 -0.94 16.98
N ALA A 81 -49.30 -1.98 16.19
CA ALA A 81 -48.16 -2.87 16.43
C ALA A 81 -46.82 -2.22 16.02
N GLY A 82 -46.85 -0.98 15.51
CA GLY A 82 -45.66 -0.18 15.16
C GLY A 82 -44.81 -0.80 14.04
N LEU A 83 -45.33 -1.83 13.35
CA LEU A 83 -44.61 -2.72 12.43
C LEU A 83 -44.50 -2.20 10.99
N ILE A 84 -45.14 -1.07 10.65
CA ILE A 84 -45.44 -0.78 9.25
C ILE A 84 -45.09 0.67 8.89
N SER A 85 -43.88 0.86 8.39
CA SER A 85 -43.60 2.00 7.51
C SER A 85 -43.96 1.62 6.08
N ARG A 86 -44.91 2.33 5.47
CA ARG A 86 -45.29 2.09 4.07
C ARG A 86 -44.24 2.70 3.13
N PRO A 87 -43.94 2.06 1.99
CA PRO A 87 -43.08 2.65 0.98
C PRO A 87 -43.67 3.98 0.49
N PRO A 88 -42.82 4.98 0.17
CA PRO A 88 -43.28 6.23 -0.43
C PRO A 88 -44.06 5.98 -1.73
N PRO A 89 -45.00 6.86 -2.12
CA PRO A 89 -45.72 6.74 -3.38
C PRO A 89 -44.77 6.55 -4.58
N GLY A 90 -45.09 5.58 -5.45
CA GLY A 90 -44.29 5.25 -6.63
C GLY A 90 -43.03 4.43 -6.35
N VAL A 91 -42.82 3.96 -5.12
CA VAL A 91 -41.76 3.00 -4.76
C VAL A 91 -42.38 1.63 -4.57
N VAL A 92 -41.76 0.61 -5.15
CA VAL A 92 -42.06 -0.80 -4.88
C VAL A 92 -40.86 -1.45 -4.21
N ILE A 93 -41.09 -2.15 -3.10
CA ILE A 93 -40.06 -3.00 -2.48
C ILE A 93 -40.31 -4.44 -2.91
N ARG A 94 -39.28 -5.07 -3.46
CA ARG A 94 -39.34 -6.44 -3.99
C ARG A 94 -38.02 -7.17 -3.72
N PRO A 95 -37.97 -8.50 -3.84
CA PRO A 95 -36.71 -9.23 -3.84
C PRO A 95 -35.76 -8.72 -4.93
N LEU A 96 -34.46 -8.81 -4.65
CA LEU A 96 -33.41 -8.68 -5.67
C LEU A 96 -33.66 -9.75 -6.75
N ASP A 97 -33.52 -9.37 -8.02
CA ASP A 97 -33.74 -10.26 -9.16
C ASP A 97 -32.64 -10.11 -10.21
N GLY A 98 -31.62 -10.98 -10.10
CA GLY A 98 -30.60 -11.16 -11.11
C GLY A 98 -29.47 -10.11 -11.11
N PRO A 99 -28.58 -10.19 -12.13
CA PRO A 99 -27.34 -9.42 -12.17
C PRO A 99 -27.51 -7.89 -12.23
N ASP A 100 -28.53 -7.40 -12.95
CA ASP A 100 -28.75 -5.95 -13.12
C ASP A 100 -29.07 -5.26 -11.79
N ASP A 101 -29.88 -5.91 -10.94
CA ASP A 101 -30.14 -5.43 -9.60
C ASP A 101 -28.88 -5.51 -8.71
N ALA A 102 -28.07 -6.57 -8.85
CA ALA A 102 -26.83 -6.71 -8.10
C ALA A 102 -25.82 -5.60 -8.46
N GLU A 103 -25.71 -5.22 -9.73
CA GLU A 103 -24.93 -4.06 -10.16
C GLU A 103 -25.50 -2.74 -9.59
N ALA A 104 -26.82 -2.58 -9.60
CA ALA A 104 -27.47 -1.41 -9.03
C ALA A 104 -27.27 -1.32 -7.51
N VAL A 105 -27.25 -2.45 -6.79
CA VAL A 105 -26.90 -2.54 -5.37
C VAL A 105 -25.46 -2.08 -5.15
N ASN A 106 -24.50 -2.53 -5.96
CA ASN A 106 -23.11 -2.09 -5.83
C ASN A 106 -22.93 -0.60 -6.11
N ARG A 107 -23.70 -0.03 -7.04
CA ARG A 107 -23.75 1.42 -7.23
C ARG A 107 -24.17 2.14 -5.94
N LEU A 108 -25.20 1.64 -5.25
CA LEU A 108 -25.65 2.20 -3.97
C LEU A 108 -24.60 2.02 -2.86
N TYR A 109 -23.92 0.86 -2.81
CA TYR A 109 -22.82 0.62 -1.87
C TYR A 109 -21.67 1.59 -2.08
N ALA A 110 -21.23 1.78 -3.33
CA ALA A 110 -20.17 2.72 -3.67
C ALA A 110 -20.53 4.16 -3.27
N GLN A 111 -21.76 4.61 -3.55
CA GLN A 111 -22.25 5.92 -3.12
C GLN A 111 -22.25 6.10 -1.60
N ALA A 112 -22.53 5.01 -0.86
CA ALA A 112 -22.54 5.01 0.60
C ALA A 112 -21.17 4.74 1.24
N GLY A 113 -20.09 4.62 0.45
CA GLY A 113 -18.76 4.28 0.94
C GLY A 113 -18.65 2.88 1.55
N MET A 114 -19.53 1.96 1.16
CA MET A 114 -19.54 0.57 1.59
C MET A 114 -18.64 -0.30 0.69
N VAL A 115 -18.18 -1.43 1.22
CA VAL A 115 -17.48 -2.46 0.44
C VAL A 115 -18.47 -3.06 -0.55
N MET A 116 -18.11 -3.07 -1.83
CA MET A 116 -18.92 -3.68 -2.89
C MET A 116 -18.85 -5.20 -2.81
N ALA A 117 -19.88 -5.87 -3.31
CA ALA A 117 -19.96 -7.32 -3.37
C ALA A 117 -19.85 -7.78 -4.84
N PRO A 118 -19.15 -8.88 -5.15
CA PRO A 118 -19.18 -9.44 -6.50
C PRO A 118 -20.65 -9.74 -6.90
N PRO A 119 -21.14 -9.26 -8.07
CA PRO A 119 -22.53 -9.45 -8.48
C PRO A 119 -22.98 -10.91 -8.47
N GLU A 120 -22.10 -11.83 -8.87
CA GLU A 120 -22.32 -13.27 -8.86
C GLU A 120 -22.60 -13.83 -7.46
N VAL A 121 -22.01 -13.24 -6.41
CA VAL A 121 -22.27 -13.64 -5.02
C VAL A 121 -23.62 -13.13 -4.55
N LEU A 122 -23.99 -11.89 -4.91
CA LEU A 122 -25.32 -11.34 -4.59
C LEU A 122 -26.43 -12.15 -5.27
N VAL A 123 -26.23 -12.52 -6.54
CA VAL A 123 -27.17 -13.37 -7.29
C VAL A 123 -27.22 -14.79 -6.71
N ALA A 124 -26.08 -15.38 -6.33
CA ALA A 124 -26.08 -16.69 -5.68
C ALA A 124 -26.83 -16.66 -4.33
N ASN A 125 -26.68 -15.58 -3.56
CA ASN A 125 -27.38 -15.41 -2.29
C ASN A 125 -28.89 -15.13 -2.46
N GLN A 126 -29.35 -14.70 -3.64
CA GLN A 126 -30.78 -14.54 -3.95
C GLN A 126 -31.55 -15.87 -3.80
N ASP A 127 -30.95 -16.97 -4.24
CA ASP A 127 -31.57 -18.30 -4.24
C ASP A 127 -31.38 -19.05 -2.91
N ASP A 128 -30.64 -18.47 -1.97
CA ASP A 128 -30.32 -19.07 -0.67
C ASP A 128 -31.32 -18.63 0.40
N ASP A 129 -32.03 -19.60 0.98
CA ASP A 129 -33.08 -19.37 1.97
C ASP A 129 -32.59 -18.77 3.30
N ARG A 130 -31.26 -18.74 3.51
CA ARG A 130 -30.62 -18.04 4.64
C ARG A 130 -30.66 -16.53 4.46
N PHE A 131 -30.77 -16.03 3.23
CA PHE A 131 -30.74 -14.62 2.91
C PHE A 131 -32.12 -14.07 2.54
N CYS A 132 -32.27 -12.76 2.72
CA CYS A 132 -33.42 -12.00 2.26
C CYS A 132 -32.92 -10.67 1.72
N HIS A 133 -32.66 -10.61 0.41
CA HIS A 133 -32.24 -9.40 -0.28
C HIS A 133 -33.46 -8.67 -0.84
N LEU A 134 -33.69 -7.44 -0.37
CA LEU A 134 -34.77 -6.59 -0.86
C LEU A 134 -34.19 -5.34 -1.51
N VAL A 135 -34.76 -4.97 -2.65
CA VAL A 135 -34.48 -3.71 -3.35
C VAL A 135 -35.73 -2.84 -3.36
N ALA A 136 -35.52 -1.53 -3.28
CA ALA A 136 -36.56 -0.55 -3.53
C ALA A 136 -36.39 0.01 -4.93
N GLU A 137 -37.40 -0.17 -5.78
CA GLU A 137 -37.43 0.31 -7.16
C GLU A 137 -38.34 1.54 -7.26
N ASP A 138 -37.85 2.58 -7.93
CA ASP A 138 -38.66 3.70 -8.38
C ASP A 138 -39.43 3.31 -9.64
N SER A 139 -40.74 3.12 -9.52
CA SER A 139 -41.61 2.66 -10.62
C SER A 139 -41.70 3.64 -11.79
N ALA A 140 -41.34 4.92 -11.61
CA ALA A 140 -41.37 5.90 -12.70
C ALA A 140 -40.13 5.83 -13.59
N GLN A 141 -39.00 5.39 -13.03
CA GLN A 141 -37.70 5.35 -13.70
C GLN A 141 -37.21 3.90 -13.92
N SER A 142 -37.88 2.92 -13.31
CA SER A 142 -37.45 1.51 -13.24
C SER A 142 -36.01 1.38 -12.73
N THR A 143 -35.66 2.17 -11.72
CA THR A 143 -34.32 2.22 -11.13
C THR A 143 -34.34 1.75 -9.67
N VAL A 144 -33.39 0.92 -9.30
CA VAL A 144 -33.15 0.57 -7.89
C VAL A 144 -32.55 1.77 -7.16
N VAL A 145 -33.29 2.26 -6.17
CA VAL A 145 -32.98 3.45 -5.36
C VAL A 145 -32.71 3.12 -3.89
N GLY A 146 -32.81 1.86 -3.49
CA GLY A 146 -32.45 1.42 -2.14
C GLY A 146 -32.32 -0.09 -2.05
N THR A 147 -31.64 -0.57 -1.02
CA THR A 147 -31.40 -1.99 -0.79
C THR A 147 -31.25 -2.28 0.71
N VAL A 148 -31.60 -3.50 1.11
CA VAL A 148 -31.34 -4.04 2.45
C VAL A 148 -31.18 -5.55 2.37
N THR A 149 -30.27 -6.10 3.19
CA THR A 149 -30.03 -7.54 3.29
C THR A 149 -30.42 -8.05 4.67
N GLY A 150 -31.19 -9.12 4.74
CA GLY A 150 -31.42 -9.88 5.97
C GLY A 150 -30.75 -11.24 5.94
N VAL A 151 -30.40 -11.75 7.12
CA VAL A 151 -29.92 -13.11 7.32
C VAL A 151 -30.81 -13.79 8.38
N ASP A 152 -31.44 -14.91 8.02
CA ASP A 152 -32.26 -15.73 8.91
C ASP A 152 -31.36 -16.68 9.72
N HIS A 153 -31.27 -16.46 11.04
CA HIS A 153 -30.39 -17.25 11.90
C HIS A 153 -30.91 -18.67 12.16
N ARG A 154 -32.22 -18.90 11.99
CA ARG A 154 -32.80 -20.26 12.05
C ARG A 154 -32.24 -21.11 10.91
N ARG A 155 -32.21 -20.54 9.70
CA ARG A 155 -31.69 -21.20 8.51
C ARG A 155 -30.18 -21.27 8.50
N ALA A 156 -29.51 -20.21 8.94
CA ALA A 156 -28.05 -20.13 8.97
C ALA A 156 -27.43 -21.07 10.02
N ILE A 157 -27.87 -20.96 11.28
CA ILE A 157 -27.22 -21.58 12.43
C ILE A 157 -28.15 -22.49 13.25
N ALA A 158 -29.41 -22.68 12.86
CA ALA A 158 -30.41 -23.33 13.71
C ALA A 158 -30.50 -22.64 15.09
N ASP A 159 -30.68 -21.31 15.06
CA ASP A 159 -30.81 -20.47 16.26
C ASP A 159 -32.08 -20.82 17.06
N PRO A 160 -31.96 -21.28 18.32
CA PRO A 160 -33.11 -21.61 19.16
C PRO A 160 -34.02 -20.41 19.46
N ASP A 161 -33.47 -19.19 19.43
CA ASP A 161 -34.22 -17.96 19.70
C ASP A 161 -34.97 -17.43 18.47
N ALA A 162 -34.80 -18.08 17.32
CA ALA A 162 -35.36 -17.66 16.05
C ALA A 162 -34.98 -16.22 15.66
N GLY A 163 -33.70 -15.87 15.80
CA GLY A 163 -33.18 -14.56 15.42
C GLY A 163 -33.03 -14.35 13.91
N ALA A 164 -32.82 -13.08 13.56
CA ALA A 164 -32.36 -12.63 12.27
C ALA A 164 -31.51 -11.37 12.44
N SER A 165 -30.75 -11.00 11.41
CA SER A 165 -29.94 -9.77 11.39
C SER A 165 -30.10 -9.01 10.08
N LEU A 166 -30.06 -7.68 10.15
CA LEU A 166 -30.10 -6.75 9.03
C LEU A 166 -28.70 -6.20 8.74
N TRP A 167 -28.36 -6.17 7.46
CA TRP A 167 -27.08 -5.70 6.90
C TRP A 167 -27.30 -4.84 5.66
N CYS A 168 -26.31 -4.00 5.36
CA CYS A 168 -26.19 -3.27 4.10
C CYS A 168 -27.43 -2.47 3.68
N LEU A 169 -28.03 -1.74 4.61
CA LEU A 169 -29.06 -0.76 4.31
C LEU A 169 -28.44 0.44 3.60
N ALA A 170 -28.72 0.59 2.30
CA ALA A 170 -28.25 1.72 1.50
C ALA A 170 -29.43 2.31 0.70
N VAL A 171 -29.41 3.63 0.54
CA VAL A 171 -30.43 4.40 -0.19
C VAL A 171 -29.70 5.41 -1.07
N ASP A 172 -30.21 5.63 -2.28
CA ASP A 172 -29.68 6.62 -3.20
C ASP A 172 -29.79 8.03 -2.60
N HIS A 173 -28.64 8.68 -2.43
CA HIS A 173 -28.54 10.04 -1.90
C HIS A 173 -29.17 11.10 -2.81
N LEU A 174 -29.36 10.80 -4.09
CA LEU A 174 -30.07 11.64 -5.05
C LEU A 174 -31.59 11.43 -5.02
N SER A 175 -32.07 10.40 -4.32
CA SER A 175 -33.50 10.15 -4.19
C SER A 175 -34.16 11.25 -3.35
N SER A 176 -35.15 11.92 -3.93
CA SER A 176 -35.96 12.93 -3.24
C SER A 176 -37.07 12.33 -2.36
N ARG A 177 -37.08 11.01 -2.15
CA ARG A 177 -38.16 10.27 -1.47
C ARG A 177 -37.82 9.96 -0.01
N PRO A 178 -38.28 10.78 0.95
CA PRO A 178 -37.99 10.54 2.37
C PRO A 178 -38.64 9.24 2.86
N GLY A 179 -37.99 8.57 3.81
CA GLY A 179 -38.53 7.38 4.47
C GLY A 179 -38.22 6.05 3.80
N LEU A 180 -37.44 6.02 2.71
CA LEU A 180 -37.10 4.78 2.02
C LEU A 180 -36.42 3.74 2.92
N GLY A 181 -35.45 4.18 3.73
CA GLY A 181 -34.77 3.30 4.68
C GLY A 181 -35.73 2.69 5.72
N ALA A 182 -36.70 3.47 6.20
CA ALA A 182 -37.72 2.99 7.14
C ALA A 182 -38.63 1.93 6.50
N ALA A 183 -39.02 2.14 5.25
CA ALA A 183 -39.84 1.20 4.48
C ALA A 183 -39.08 -0.10 4.19
N LEU A 184 -37.81 -0.03 3.79
CA LEU A 184 -36.95 -1.19 3.57
C LEU A 184 -36.77 -2.04 4.83
N VAL A 185 -36.43 -1.41 5.97
CA VAL A 185 -36.29 -2.11 7.25
C VAL A 185 -37.61 -2.76 7.68
N SER A 186 -38.74 -2.07 7.47
CA SER A 186 -40.07 -2.60 7.81
C SER A 186 -40.45 -3.79 6.92
N ALA A 187 -40.24 -3.69 5.61
CA ALA A 187 -40.50 -4.77 4.66
C ALA A 187 -39.64 -6.01 4.97
N LEU A 188 -38.35 -5.80 5.28
CA LEU A 188 -37.46 -6.88 5.69
C LEU A 188 -37.93 -7.56 6.99
N GLY A 189 -38.35 -6.77 7.98
CA GLY A 189 -38.89 -7.29 9.22
C GLY A 189 -40.16 -8.14 9.01
N GLN A 190 -41.05 -7.72 8.12
CA GLN A 190 -42.27 -8.47 7.77
C GLN A 190 -41.95 -9.80 7.08
N GLU A 191 -41.04 -9.79 6.11
CA GLU A 191 -40.61 -10.99 5.40
C GLU A 191 -39.95 -12.00 6.34
N LEU A 192 -39.03 -11.55 7.20
CA LEU A 192 -38.39 -12.42 8.19
C LEU A 192 -39.37 -12.93 9.26
N ALA A 193 -40.33 -12.10 9.68
CA ALA A 193 -41.40 -12.53 10.59
C ALA A 193 -42.26 -13.63 9.94
N ALA A 194 -42.61 -13.49 8.66
CA ALA A 194 -43.33 -14.50 7.89
C ALA A 194 -42.54 -15.82 7.76
N ARG A 195 -41.20 -15.74 7.72
CA ARG A 195 -40.30 -16.91 7.79
C ARG A 195 -40.17 -17.51 9.20
N GLY A 196 -40.80 -16.90 10.20
CA GLY A 196 -40.85 -17.38 11.58
C GLY A 196 -39.71 -16.88 12.46
N CYS A 197 -39.02 -15.80 12.08
CA CYS A 197 -38.09 -15.09 12.95
C CYS A 197 -38.85 -14.26 13.99
N ARG A 198 -38.32 -14.20 15.22
CA ARG A 198 -38.95 -13.53 16.37
C ARG A 198 -38.26 -12.22 16.75
N ARG A 199 -37.01 -12.01 16.31
CA ARG A 199 -36.23 -10.81 16.60
C ARG A 199 -35.35 -10.45 15.41
N LEU A 200 -35.08 -9.16 15.26
CA LEU A 200 -34.20 -8.60 14.24
C LEU A 200 -33.11 -7.76 14.92
N ASP A 201 -31.86 -8.10 14.65
CA ASP A 201 -30.69 -7.37 15.14
C ASP A 201 -30.01 -6.58 14.02
N LEU A 202 -29.28 -5.54 14.37
CA LEU A 202 -28.40 -4.82 13.46
C LEU A 202 -27.23 -4.20 14.22
N SER A 203 -26.12 -3.96 13.52
CA SER A 203 -24.99 -3.18 14.00
C SER A 203 -24.91 -1.86 13.23
N VAL A 204 -24.67 -0.76 13.95
CA VAL A 204 -24.52 0.60 13.38
C VAL A 204 -23.37 1.33 14.07
N MET A 205 -22.54 2.05 13.30
CA MET A 205 -21.45 2.85 13.86
C MET A 205 -21.96 3.83 14.91
N HIS A 206 -21.22 3.97 16.01
CA HIS A 206 -21.63 4.77 17.18
C HIS A 206 -21.86 6.26 16.86
N ASP A 207 -21.24 6.77 15.78
CA ASP A 207 -21.28 8.15 15.31
C ASP A 207 -22.29 8.38 14.17
N ASN A 208 -23.00 7.36 13.70
CA ASN A 208 -24.02 7.48 12.67
C ASN A 208 -25.39 7.90 13.27
N ALA A 209 -25.47 9.15 13.72
CA ALA A 209 -26.66 9.71 14.35
C ALA A 209 -27.95 9.58 13.50
N PRO A 210 -27.94 9.82 12.17
CA PRO A 210 -29.14 9.64 11.34
C PRO A 210 -29.68 8.20 11.33
N ALA A 211 -28.81 7.20 11.20
CA ALA A 211 -29.21 5.80 11.22
C ALA A 211 -29.69 5.37 12.61
N ILE A 212 -29.00 5.80 13.67
CA ILE A 212 -29.43 5.54 15.06
C ILE A 212 -30.84 6.10 15.31
N ALA A 213 -31.11 7.33 14.88
CA ALA A 213 -32.43 7.96 15.02
C ALA A 213 -33.52 7.17 14.26
N LEU A 214 -33.21 6.68 13.06
CA LEU A 214 -34.10 5.81 12.29
C LEU A 214 -34.43 4.52 13.07
N TYR A 215 -33.43 3.81 13.58
CA TYR A 215 -33.65 2.53 14.26
C TYR A 215 -34.41 2.70 15.58
N VAL A 216 -34.11 3.74 16.36
CA VAL A 216 -34.87 4.07 17.58
C VAL A 216 -36.33 4.39 17.24
N LYS A 217 -36.59 5.17 16.18
CA LYS A 217 -37.95 5.47 15.71
C LYS A 217 -38.71 4.22 15.27
N LEU A 218 -38.01 3.22 14.73
CA LEU A 218 -38.57 1.92 14.36
C LEU A 218 -38.70 0.96 15.55
N GLY A 219 -38.47 1.40 16.78
CA GLY A 219 -38.67 0.58 17.99
C GLY A 219 -37.54 -0.40 18.29
N PHE A 220 -36.36 -0.21 17.70
CA PHE A 220 -35.18 -0.97 18.11
C PHE A 220 -34.64 -0.45 19.44
N THR A 221 -34.19 -1.36 20.29
CA THR A 221 -33.54 -1.07 21.57
C THR A 221 -32.10 -1.58 21.56
N ARG A 222 -31.20 -0.89 22.27
CA ARG A 222 -29.78 -1.26 22.30
C ARG A 222 -29.57 -2.52 23.15
N VAL A 223 -28.75 -3.44 22.64
CA VAL A 223 -28.35 -4.66 23.35
C VAL A 223 -26.82 -4.73 23.51
N PRO A 224 -26.30 -5.39 24.56
CA PRO A 224 -24.86 -5.46 24.83
C PRO A 224 -24.16 -6.53 23.98
N VAL A 225 -24.51 -6.63 22.69
CA VAL A 225 -23.81 -7.49 21.74
C VAL A 225 -22.75 -6.64 21.05
N LEU A 226 -21.50 -7.10 21.08
CA LEU A 226 -20.38 -6.40 20.47
C LEU A 226 -19.92 -7.14 19.21
N CYS A 227 -19.44 -6.36 18.25
CA CYS A 227 -18.86 -6.86 17.02
C CYS A 227 -17.33 -6.93 17.18
N VAL A 228 -16.74 -8.03 16.71
CA VAL A 228 -15.29 -8.19 16.61
C VAL A 228 -14.93 -8.25 15.15
N LYS A 229 -13.91 -7.47 14.75
CA LYS A 229 -13.40 -7.42 13.38
C LYS A 229 -11.89 -7.59 13.38
N ARG A 230 -11.36 -7.93 12.20
CA ARG A 230 -9.93 -7.95 11.96
C ARG A 230 -9.40 -6.54 11.66
N LYS A 231 -8.23 -6.23 12.20
CA LYS A 231 -7.44 -5.06 11.85
C LYS A 231 -6.92 -5.24 10.43
N ASN A 232 -7.55 -4.56 9.49
CA ASN A 232 -7.23 -4.60 8.07
C ASN A 232 -7.32 -3.17 7.49
N PRO A 233 -6.85 -2.94 6.25
CA PRO A 233 -6.89 -1.62 5.63
C PRO A 233 -8.28 -0.97 5.55
N ILE A 234 -9.35 -1.75 5.40
CA ILE A 234 -10.74 -1.26 5.35
C ILE A 234 -11.18 -0.73 6.72
N ASN A 235 -10.74 -1.39 7.79
CA ASN A 235 -11.08 -1.07 9.17
C ASN A 235 -10.05 -0.11 9.82
N GLU A 236 -9.00 0.31 9.13
CA GLU A 236 -7.91 1.15 9.66
C GLU A 236 -8.38 2.38 10.43
N PRO A 237 -9.36 3.16 9.94
CA PRO A 237 -9.89 4.31 10.67
C PRO A 237 -10.50 3.96 12.04
N LEU A 238 -10.93 2.71 12.22
CA LEU A 238 -11.65 2.25 13.42
C LEU A 238 -10.73 1.82 14.55
N TYR A 239 -9.45 1.55 14.27
CA TYR A 239 -8.49 1.08 15.28
C TYR A 239 -7.19 1.88 15.36
N SER A 240 -6.86 2.71 14.36
CA SER A 240 -5.59 3.47 14.33
C SER A 240 -5.68 4.89 14.89
N GLY A 241 -6.89 5.36 15.23
CA GLY A 241 -7.13 6.75 15.62
C GLY A 241 -6.98 7.74 14.46
N PRO A 242 -7.32 9.03 14.65
CA PRO A 242 -7.24 10.03 13.59
C PRO A 242 -5.79 10.25 13.12
N MET A 243 -5.62 10.65 11.86
CA MET A 243 -4.31 11.11 11.36
C MET A 243 -3.97 12.47 11.99
N SER A 244 -2.77 12.60 12.57
CA SER A 244 -2.28 13.88 13.08
C SER A 244 -1.89 14.82 11.93
N ASP A 245 -1.82 16.12 12.22
CA ASP A 245 -1.31 17.11 11.25
C ASP A 245 0.15 16.83 10.90
N ASP A 246 0.97 16.37 11.86
CA ASP A 246 2.35 15.95 11.63
C ASP A 246 2.46 14.82 10.60
N HIS A 247 1.52 13.87 10.63
CA HIS A 247 1.46 12.80 9.64
C HIS A 247 1.18 13.34 8.24
N ARG A 248 0.32 14.36 8.12
CA ARG A 248 0.03 15.05 6.84
C ARG A 248 1.17 15.95 6.38
N ALA A 249 2.09 16.33 7.27
CA ALA A 249 3.29 17.11 6.96
C ALA A 249 4.49 16.24 6.52
N LEU A 250 4.43 14.92 6.69
CA LEU A 250 5.51 14.00 6.30
C LEU A 250 5.89 14.15 4.82
N ASN A 251 7.18 14.10 4.53
CA ASN A 251 7.66 13.97 3.17
C ASN A 251 7.09 12.68 2.49
N PRO A 252 7.00 12.61 1.16
CA PRO A 252 6.38 11.47 0.46
C PRO A 252 7.01 10.11 0.81
N TYR A 253 8.33 10.06 0.99
CA TYR A 253 9.07 8.83 1.29
C TYR A 253 8.77 8.27 2.68
N ALA A 254 8.65 9.13 3.68
CA ALA A 254 8.26 8.72 5.03
C ALA A 254 6.76 8.39 5.10
N ARG A 255 5.92 9.15 4.38
CA ARG A 255 4.46 8.97 4.37
C ARG A 255 4.05 7.59 3.89
N VAL A 256 4.65 7.07 2.80
CA VAL A 256 4.30 5.72 2.30
C VAL A 256 4.60 4.63 3.33
N VAL A 257 5.67 4.76 4.11
CA VAL A 257 6.01 3.84 5.20
C VAL A 257 5.00 3.95 6.35
N ALA A 258 4.65 5.19 6.74
CA ALA A 258 3.66 5.45 7.78
C ALA A 258 2.27 4.90 7.42
N ASP A 259 1.82 5.12 6.18
CA ASP A 259 0.54 4.62 5.67
C ASP A 259 0.47 3.09 5.65
N GLU A 260 1.53 2.41 5.19
CA GLU A 260 1.60 0.94 5.25
C GLU A 260 1.61 0.42 6.70
N ALA A 261 2.33 1.08 7.60
CA ALA A 261 2.36 0.72 9.01
C ALA A 261 0.97 0.84 9.66
N ARG A 262 0.28 1.97 9.46
CA ARG A 262 -1.10 2.20 9.96
C ARG A 262 -2.08 1.15 9.42
N ARG A 263 -2.00 0.84 8.12
CA ARG A 263 -2.83 -0.19 7.47
C ARG A 263 -2.66 -1.58 8.08
N ARG A 264 -1.59 -1.83 8.83
CA ARG A 264 -1.31 -3.09 9.55
C ARG A 264 -1.55 -3.01 11.05
N GLY A 265 -2.05 -1.88 11.57
CA GLY A 265 -2.20 -1.67 13.01
C GLY A 265 -0.86 -1.54 13.75
N ILE A 266 0.18 -1.10 13.04
CA ILE A 266 1.43 -0.67 13.65
C ILE A 266 1.24 0.79 14.05
N GLY A 267 1.46 1.09 15.32
CA GLY A 267 1.38 2.45 15.84
C GLY A 267 2.48 3.31 15.25
N VAL A 268 2.11 4.49 14.73
CA VAL A 268 3.03 5.46 14.14
C VAL A 268 3.08 6.71 15.01
N THR A 269 4.27 7.06 15.50
CA THR A 269 4.54 8.36 16.09
C THR A 269 5.50 9.11 15.19
N VAL A 270 5.10 10.28 14.70
CA VAL A 270 5.99 11.17 13.96
C VAL A 270 6.93 11.83 14.96
N ILE A 271 8.25 11.61 14.82
CA ILE A 271 9.26 12.25 15.66
C ILE A 271 9.61 13.62 15.08
N ASP A 272 9.82 13.65 13.77
CA ASP A 272 10.12 14.87 13.01
C ASP A 272 9.64 14.69 11.57
N ALA A 273 8.65 15.49 11.18
CA ALA A 273 8.01 15.39 9.87
C ALA A 273 8.93 15.86 8.74
N GLU A 274 9.73 16.91 8.98
CA GLU A 274 10.63 17.50 7.99
C GLU A 274 11.79 16.54 7.69
N GLY A 275 12.43 16.01 8.74
CA GLY A 275 13.52 15.04 8.62
C GLY A 275 13.07 13.62 8.24
N GLY A 276 11.76 13.36 8.19
CA GLY A 276 11.19 12.05 7.81
C GLY A 276 11.36 10.97 8.88
N PHE A 277 11.45 11.36 10.16
CA PHE A 277 11.68 10.44 11.28
C PHE A 277 10.37 9.92 11.88
N LEU A 278 10.26 8.59 11.95
CA LEU A 278 9.11 7.88 12.49
C LEU A 278 9.54 6.94 13.61
N ARG A 279 8.68 6.79 14.61
CA ARG A 279 8.71 5.64 15.53
C ARG A 279 7.54 4.72 15.19
N LEU A 280 7.87 3.51 14.78
CA LEU A 280 6.91 2.46 14.49
C LEU A 280 6.83 1.52 15.69
N SER A 281 5.64 1.10 16.10
CA SER A 281 5.44 0.28 17.31
C SER A 281 4.37 -0.80 17.16
N HIS A 282 4.70 -2.05 17.50
CA HIS A 282 3.76 -3.17 17.45
C HIS A 282 4.22 -4.32 18.36
N GLY A 283 3.33 -4.88 19.18
CA GLY A 283 3.62 -6.07 20.00
C GLY A 283 4.83 -5.94 20.93
N GLY A 284 5.09 -4.74 21.46
CA GLY A 284 6.25 -4.45 22.31
C GLY A 284 7.55 -4.17 21.55
N ARG A 285 7.59 -4.44 20.24
CA ARG A 285 8.70 -4.02 19.36
C ARG A 285 8.51 -2.56 18.95
N GLN A 286 9.57 -1.78 19.06
CA GLN A 286 9.63 -0.41 18.54
C GLN A 286 10.85 -0.30 17.64
N ILE A 287 10.69 0.39 16.51
CA ILE A 287 11.78 0.68 15.58
C ILE A 287 11.67 2.15 15.19
N VAL A 288 12.79 2.86 15.27
CA VAL A 288 12.93 4.20 14.67
C VAL A 288 13.37 4.07 13.23
N THR A 289 12.72 4.81 12.34
CA THR A 289 13.11 4.92 10.94
C THR A 289 13.32 6.38 10.53
N ARG A 290 14.16 6.57 9.52
CA ARG A 290 14.25 7.78 8.72
C ARG A 290 13.96 7.35 7.29
N GLU A 291 12.71 7.52 6.86
CA GLU A 291 12.21 6.93 5.60
C GLU A 291 12.47 5.41 5.55
N SER A 292 13.32 4.92 4.63
CA SER A 292 13.71 3.51 4.48
C SER A 292 14.94 3.10 5.30
N LEU A 293 15.64 4.05 5.92
CA LEU A 293 16.71 3.74 6.88
C LEU A 293 16.08 3.37 8.23
N SER A 294 16.60 2.33 8.89
CA SER A 294 16.09 1.87 10.18
C SER A 294 17.23 1.52 11.13
N GLU A 295 16.90 1.31 12.40
CA GLU A 295 17.83 0.82 13.43
C GLU A 295 18.47 -0.54 13.11
N LEU A 296 17.97 -1.27 12.09
CA LEU A 296 18.60 -2.51 11.61
C LEU A 296 19.91 -2.24 10.85
N THR A 297 20.12 -1.03 10.35
CA THR A 297 21.37 -0.63 9.70
C THR A 297 22.31 -0.05 10.74
N SER A 298 23.46 -0.69 10.94
CA SER A 298 24.44 -0.23 11.94
C SER A 298 25.08 1.09 11.53
N GLY A 299 25.53 1.90 12.50
CA GLY A 299 26.28 3.12 12.21
C GLY A 299 27.60 2.86 11.46
N VAL A 300 28.16 1.66 11.58
CA VAL A 300 29.32 1.21 10.80
C VAL A 300 28.94 0.99 9.34
N ALA A 301 27.83 0.30 9.07
CA ALA A 301 27.33 0.08 7.72
C ALA A 301 27.00 1.40 7.00
N VAL A 302 26.35 2.34 7.68
CA VAL A 302 26.12 3.70 7.14
C VAL A 302 27.45 4.40 6.84
N SER A 303 28.44 4.32 7.74
CA SER A 303 29.76 4.92 7.52
C SER A 303 30.54 4.26 6.38
N TRP A 304 30.36 2.97 6.13
CA TRP A 304 30.95 2.28 4.98
C TRP A 304 30.28 2.76 3.69
N CYS A 305 28.95 2.81 3.67
CA CYS A 305 28.15 3.23 2.52
C CYS A 305 28.47 4.67 2.07
N ASP A 306 28.58 5.61 3.02
CA ASP A 306 28.91 7.03 2.77
C ASP A 306 30.27 7.21 2.07
N ASP A 307 31.27 6.36 2.38
CA ASP A 307 32.60 6.45 1.77
C ASP A 307 32.74 5.48 0.59
N LYS A 308 32.59 6.00 -0.63
CA LYS A 308 32.66 5.24 -1.89
C LYS A 308 33.97 4.45 -2.04
N ARG A 309 35.06 4.87 -1.38
CA ARG A 309 36.35 4.15 -1.40
C ARG A 309 36.31 2.91 -0.52
N ILE A 310 35.62 2.97 0.62
CA ILE A 310 35.43 1.82 1.50
C ILE A 310 34.49 0.83 0.83
N THR A 311 33.32 1.30 0.37
CA THR A 311 32.35 0.48 -0.38
C THR A 311 33.03 -0.27 -1.51
N ARG A 312 33.77 0.42 -2.40
CA ARG A 312 34.49 -0.20 -3.52
C ARG A 312 35.47 -1.28 -3.06
N ARG A 313 36.28 -1.02 -2.01
CA ARG A 313 37.26 -2.00 -1.51
C ARG A 313 36.60 -3.25 -0.94
N LEU A 314 35.53 -3.09 -0.18
CA LEU A 314 34.82 -4.22 0.44
C LEU A 314 34.15 -5.11 -0.62
N VAL A 315 33.41 -4.52 -1.56
CA VAL A 315 32.73 -5.29 -2.60
C VAL A 315 33.71 -5.91 -3.61
N ALA A 316 34.81 -5.22 -3.94
CA ALA A 316 35.87 -5.79 -4.77
C ALA A 316 36.57 -6.99 -4.08
N ALA A 317 36.86 -6.88 -2.78
CA ALA A 317 37.42 -7.98 -1.99
C ALA A 317 36.48 -9.20 -1.92
N ALA A 318 35.17 -8.99 -2.06
CA ALA A 318 34.16 -10.03 -2.15
C ALA A 318 33.96 -10.59 -3.58
N GLY A 319 34.80 -10.17 -4.53
CA GLY A 319 34.80 -10.68 -5.90
C GLY A 319 33.72 -10.09 -6.81
N LEU A 320 33.11 -8.95 -6.45
CA LEU A 320 32.22 -8.24 -7.36
C LEU A 320 33.02 -7.41 -8.38
N ALA A 321 32.53 -7.36 -9.62
CA ALA A 321 33.06 -6.48 -10.64
C ALA A 321 32.81 -5.01 -10.25
N VAL A 322 33.87 -4.22 -10.19
CA VAL A 322 33.84 -2.76 -9.92
C VAL A 322 34.70 -2.03 -10.95
N PRO A 323 34.47 -0.73 -11.19
CA PRO A 323 35.35 0.05 -12.03
C PRO A 323 36.77 0.05 -11.45
N ARG A 324 37.76 0.04 -12.34
CA ARG A 324 39.14 0.34 -11.93
C ARG A 324 39.15 1.76 -11.38
N GLY A 325 39.73 1.96 -10.19
CA GLY A 325 39.70 3.29 -9.59
C GLY A 325 40.71 3.49 -8.48
N ARG A 326 41.02 4.76 -8.21
CA ARG A 326 41.99 5.22 -7.20
C ARG A 326 41.63 6.60 -6.66
N SER A 327 42.12 6.92 -5.47
CA SER A 327 42.05 8.30 -4.98
C SER A 327 42.96 9.20 -5.81
N SER A 328 42.49 10.42 -6.08
CA SER A 328 43.30 11.50 -6.65
C SER A 328 44.41 11.89 -5.68
N THR A 329 45.62 12.07 -6.20
CA THR A 329 46.81 12.36 -5.38
C THR A 329 47.62 13.51 -5.98
N THR A 330 48.44 13.22 -6.99
CA THR A 330 49.24 14.22 -7.72
C THR A 330 48.78 14.27 -9.17
N ALA A 331 48.95 15.43 -9.81
CA ALA A 331 48.58 15.62 -11.22
C ALA A 331 49.26 14.60 -12.14
N GLU A 332 50.56 14.30 -11.95
CA GLU A 332 51.24 13.22 -12.69
C GLU A 332 50.55 11.87 -12.53
N ALA A 333 50.23 11.47 -11.30
CA ALA A 333 49.67 10.15 -11.03
C ALA A 333 48.24 10.00 -11.56
N ASP A 334 47.48 11.09 -11.51
CA ASP A 334 46.11 11.16 -12.00
C ASP A 334 46.09 11.16 -13.55
N ARG A 335 47.00 11.87 -14.21
CA ARG A 335 47.21 11.84 -15.67
C ARG A 335 47.68 10.48 -16.17
N ALA A 336 48.59 9.83 -15.44
CA ALA A 336 49.04 8.49 -15.78
C ALA A 336 47.89 7.48 -15.72
N PHE A 337 47.02 7.60 -14.72
CA PHE A 337 45.83 6.76 -14.62
C PHE A 337 44.83 7.03 -15.75
N LEU A 338 44.60 8.30 -16.11
CA LEU A 338 43.78 8.65 -17.27
C LEU A 338 44.32 8.01 -18.56
N ALA A 339 45.62 8.12 -18.81
CA ALA A 339 46.26 7.52 -19.99
C ALA A 339 46.13 5.99 -20.02
N GLU A 340 46.07 5.34 -18.86
CA GLU A 340 45.92 3.90 -18.74
C GLU A 340 44.48 3.42 -19.06
N VAL A 341 43.47 4.13 -18.55
CA VAL A 341 42.06 3.69 -18.67
C VAL A 341 41.28 4.39 -19.79
N GLY A 342 41.86 5.42 -20.40
CA GLY A 342 41.31 6.19 -21.52
C GLY A 342 40.32 7.27 -21.08
N GLU A 343 39.27 6.90 -20.35
CA GLU A 343 38.20 7.81 -19.95
C GLU A 343 37.87 7.65 -18.46
N LEU A 344 37.72 8.79 -17.77
CA LEU A 344 37.50 8.85 -16.33
C LEU A 344 36.15 9.43 -15.94
N VAL A 345 35.64 8.91 -14.82
CA VAL A 345 34.67 9.54 -13.94
C VAL A 345 35.41 10.10 -12.72
N VAL A 346 35.23 11.38 -12.44
CA VAL A 346 35.82 12.07 -11.29
C VAL A 346 34.70 12.41 -10.32
N LYS A 347 34.75 11.87 -9.10
CA LYS A 347 33.69 12.07 -8.10
C LYS A 347 34.23 12.32 -6.69
N PRO A 348 33.53 13.09 -5.85
CA PRO A 348 33.84 13.18 -4.43
C PRO A 348 33.76 11.78 -3.77
N ALA A 349 34.63 11.49 -2.81
CA ALA A 349 34.61 10.21 -2.10
C ALA A 349 33.35 10.02 -1.24
N ARG A 350 32.75 11.13 -0.80
CA ARG A 350 31.52 11.22 0.01
C ARG A 350 30.55 12.21 -0.61
N GLY A 351 29.25 11.99 -0.40
CA GLY A 351 28.18 12.84 -0.93
C GLY A 351 27.16 12.07 -1.78
N GLU A 352 26.01 12.72 -2.01
CA GLU A 352 24.81 12.13 -2.60
C GLU A 352 24.37 12.84 -3.90
N GLN A 353 23.38 12.28 -4.58
CA GLN A 353 22.65 12.91 -5.71
C GLN A 353 23.48 13.32 -6.93
N GLY A 354 24.69 12.79 -7.07
CA GLY A 354 25.57 13.08 -8.20
C GLY A 354 26.23 14.46 -8.16
N VAL A 355 26.15 15.18 -7.04
CA VAL A 355 26.78 16.50 -6.88
C VAL A 355 28.31 16.38 -6.94
N GLY A 356 28.95 17.26 -7.71
CA GLY A 356 30.41 17.28 -7.86
C GLY A 356 30.98 16.19 -8.78
N ILE A 357 30.14 15.36 -9.41
CA ILE A 357 30.58 14.33 -10.34
C ILE A 357 30.88 14.93 -11.72
N THR A 358 31.98 14.48 -12.34
CA THR A 358 32.33 14.74 -13.73
C THR A 358 32.42 13.42 -14.47
N VAL A 359 31.61 13.24 -15.51
CA VAL A 359 31.59 12.03 -16.33
C VAL A 359 32.22 12.36 -17.69
N GLY A 360 33.13 11.51 -18.15
CA GLY A 360 33.72 11.59 -19.50
C GLY A 360 34.91 12.51 -19.61
N VAL A 361 35.82 12.45 -18.63
CA VAL A 361 37.11 13.13 -18.70
C VAL A 361 38.06 12.30 -19.54
N THR A 362 38.48 12.83 -20.69
CA THR A 362 39.31 12.12 -21.68
C THR A 362 40.72 12.69 -21.83
N ASP A 363 40.97 13.91 -21.32
CA ASP A 363 42.27 14.58 -21.41
C ASP A 363 42.67 15.29 -20.12
N ALA A 364 43.92 15.75 -20.09
CA ALA A 364 44.51 16.38 -18.92
C ALA A 364 43.93 17.78 -18.63
N ASP A 365 43.41 18.46 -19.66
CA ASP A 365 42.86 19.80 -19.56
C ASP A 365 41.46 19.74 -18.92
N GLY A 366 40.69 18.68 -19.18
CA GLY A 366 39.44 18.37 -18.49
C GLY A 366 39.62 17.75 -17.11
N LEU A 367 40.74 17.05 -16.86
CA LEU A 367 40.98 16.35 -15.58
C LEU A 367 41.18 17.30 -14.41
N THR A 368 41.96 18.36 -14.58
CA THR A 368 42.28 19.27 -13.47
C THR A 368 41.02 20.00 -12.95
N PRO A 369 40.19 20.63 -13.82
CA PRO A 369 38.95 21.25 -13.38
C PRO A 369 37.95 20.25 -12.79
N ALA A 370 37.90 19.02 -13.32
CA ALA A 370 37.04 17.97 -12.78
C ALA A 370 37.40 17.59 -11.33
N VAL A 371 38.70 17.48 -11.05
CA VAL A 371 39.21 17.20 -9.70
C VAL A 371 38.94 18.38 -8.76
N GLU A 372 39.19 19.62 -9.21
CA GLU A 372 38.91 20.82 -8.41
C GLU A 372 37.42 20.94 -8.07
N ARG A 373 36.54 20.67 -9.04
CA ARG A 373 35.09 20.64 -8.83
C ARG A 373 34.68 19.60 -7.79
N ALA A 374 35.22 18.39 -7.87
CA ALA A 374 34.93 17.36 -6.88
C ALA A 374 35.48 17.73 -5.49
N ARG A 375 36.67 18.35 -5.43
CA ARG A 375 37.31 18.82 -4.19
C ARG A 375 36.52 19.87 -3.45
N ALA A 376 35.72 20.68 -4.16
CA ALA A 376 34.83 21.66 -3.55
C ALA A 376 33.77 21.03 -2.63
N TYR A 377 33.45 19.74 -2.83
CA TYR A 377 32.47 19.01 -2.02
C TYR A 377 33.10 18.03 -1.03
N CYS A 378 34.21 17.38 -1.40
CA CYS A 378 34.95 16.48 -0.52
C CYS A 378 36.46 16.60 -0.77
N PRO A 379 37.30 16.78 0.26
CA PRO A 379 38.76 16.86 0.08
C PRO A 379 39.35 15.58 -0.54
N ASP A 380 38.70 14.45 -0.32
CA ASP A 380 39.02 13.17 -0.93
C ASP A 380 38.26 13.01 -2.25
N VAL A 381 39.00 12.91 -3.36
CA VAL A 381 38.43 12.72 -4.70
C VAL A 381 38.79 11.33 -5.23
N LEU A 382 37.84 10.70 -5.89
CA LEU A 382 37.93 9.37 -6.48
C LEU A 382 37.92 9.49 -8.01
N LEU A 383 38.91 8.86 -8.65
CA LEU A 383 39.00 8.69 -10.09
C LEU A 383 38.65 7.24 -10.41
N GLU A 384 37.67 7.04 -11.29
CA GLU A 384 37.22 5.72 -11.73
C GLU A 384 37.20 5.65 -13.26
N GLN A 385 37.50 4.48 -13.80
CA GLN A 385 37.28 4.17 -15.21
C GLN A 385 35.81 4.40 -15.55
N ARG A 386 35.54 5.08 -16.67
CA ARG A 386 34.20 5.19 -17.22
C ARG A 386 33.80 3.83 -17.82
N CYS A 387 32.66 3.31 -17.40
CA CYS A 387 32.09 2.07 -17.93
C CYS A 387 30.84 2.39 -18.75
N ASP A 388 30.61 1.63 -19.82
CA ASP A 388 29.38 1.65 -20.61
C ASP A 388 28.30 0.75 -19.97
N GLY A 389 27.04 1.06 -20.24
CA GLY A 389 25.90 0.26 -19.83
C GLY A 389 24.69 1.10 -19.43
N ASP A 390 23.55 0.44 -19.36
CA ASP A 390 22.34 0.95 -18.75
C ASP A 390 22.48 0.98 -17.22
N ASP A 391 21.94 2.02 -16.61
CA ASP A 391 21.95 2.20 -15.15
C ASP A 391 20.85 1.35 -14.50
N LEU A 392 21.25 0.23 -13.91
CA LEU A 392 20.38 -0.72 -13.24
C LEU A 392 20.39 -0.49 -11.73
N ARG A 393 19.24 -0.14 -11.18
CA ARG A 393 18.95 -0.03 -9.74
C ARG A 393 18.34 -1.32 -9.24
N VAL A 394 18.98 -2.01 -8.29
CA VAL A 394 18.44 -3.20 -7.61
C VAL A 394 18.17 -2.86 -6.15
N VAL A 395 16.91 -2.96 -5.73
CA VAL A 395 16.49 -2.77 -4.33
C VAL A 395 16.50 -4.11 -3.62
N VAL A 396 17.34 -4.18 -2.58
CA VAL A 396 17.48 -5.34 -1.72
C VAL A 396 16.89 -5.01 -0.35
N ILE A 397 16.01 -5.89 0.16
CA ILE A 397 15.37 -5.77 1.49
C ILE A 397 15.47 -7.13 2.17
N GLY A 398 16.05 -7.17 3.37
CA GLY A 398 16.32 -8.41 4.10
C GLY A 398 17.33 -9.32 3.39
N HIS A 399 18.26 -8.75 2.62
CA HIS A 399 19.18 -9.49 1.74
C HIS A 399 18.50 -10.34 0.65
N GLU A 400 17.31 -9.91 0.21
CA GLU A 400 16.60 -10.46 -0.94
C GLU A 400 16.30 -9.35 -1.94
N VAL A 401 16.42 -9.65 -3.25
CA VAL A 401 16.00 -8.71 -4.29
C VAL A 401 14.48 -8.58 -4.25
N VAL A 402 13.99 -7.35 -4.09
CA VAL A 402 12.55 -7.05 -4.09
C VAL A 402 12.13 -6.32 -5.35
N ALA A 403 13.00 -5.49 -5.91
CA ALA A 403 12.75 -4.79 -7.15
C ALA A 403 14.05 -4.56 -7.91
N ALA A 404 13.97 -4.48 -9.23
CA ALA A 404 15.05 -4.01 -10.08
C ALA A 404 14.46 -3.14 -11.20
N ALA A 405 15.12 -2.02 -11.49
CA ALA A 405 14.66 -1.10 -12.51
C ALA A 405 15.82 -0.46 -13.27
N VAL A 406 15.68 -0.33 -14.58
CA VAL A 406 16.60 0.45 -15.41
C VAL A 406 16.22 1.92 -15.35
N ARG A 407 17.16 2.76 -14.96
CA ARG A 407 17.04 4.21 -14.98
C ARG A 407 17.59 4.72 -16.29
N ARG A 408 16.81 5.55 -16.99
CA ARG A 408 17.24 6.19 -18.23
C ARG A 408 17.37 7.70 -18.05
N PRO A 409 18.42 8.32 -18.60
CA PRO A 409 18.57 9.78 -18.58
C PRO A 409 17.41 10.50 -19.25
N ALA A 410 17.23 11.76 -18.85
CA ALA A 410 16.25 12.63 -19.48
C ALA A 410 16.54 12.76 -20.98
N THR A 411 15.56 12.42 -21.81
CA THR A 411 15.66 12.42 -23.27
C THR A 411 14.47 13.17 -23.84
N VAL A 412 14.73 13.99 -24.86
CA VAL A 412 13.69 14.63 -25.68
C VAL A 412 13.71 14.03 -27.08
N VAL A 413 12.55 14.00 -27.72
CA VAL A 413 12.38 13.49 -29.09
C VAL A 413 11.96 14.65 -29.97
N GLY A 414 12.67 14.85 -31.07
CA GLY A 414 12.38 15.85 -32.08
C GLY A 414 11.07 15.57 -32.79
N ASP A 415 10.34 16.64 -33.07
CA ASP A 415 9.12 16.62 -33.88
C ASP A 415 9.31 17.35 -35.22
N GLY A 416 10.54 17.76 -35.55
CA GLY A 416 10.89 18.49 -36.76
C GLY A 416 10.49 19.97 -36.78
N HIS A 417 9.85 20.50 -35.73
CA HIS A 417 9.30 21.85 -35.72
C HIS A 417 9.73 22.69 -34.52
N HIS A 418 9.77 22.10 -33.32
CA HIS A 418 10.03 22.83 -32.09
C HIS A 418 11.52 22.78 -31.69
N PRO A 419 12.03 23.87 -31.10
CA PRO A 419 13.40 23.90 -30.58
C PRO A 419 13.55 22.96 -29.37
N VAL A 420 14.76 22.48 -29.13
CA VAL A 420 15.10 21.61 -27.99
C VAL A 420 14.61 22.18 -26.67
N GLY A 421 14.71 23.49 -26.45
CA GLY A 421 14.21 24.16 -25.25
C GLY A 421 12.70 23.95 -25.01
N ASP A 422 11.89 24.01 -26.05
CA ASP A 422 10.45 23.78 -25.98
C ASP A 422 10.12 22.31 -25.72
N LEU A 423 10.87 21.39 -26.33
CA LEU A 423 10.75 19.95 -26.10
C LEU A 423 11.10 19.59 -24.64
N ILE A 424 12.15 20.19 -24.07
CA ILE A 424 12.53 20.04 -22.66
C ILE A 424 11.41 20.56 -21.75
N ALA A 425 10.86 21.73 -22.05
CA ALA A 425 9.78 22.31 -21.25
C ALA A 425 8.51 21.45 -21.32
N ALA A 426 8.14 20.94 -22.49
CA ALA A 426 7.01 20.04 -22.68
C ALA A 426 7.19 18.73 -21.92
N GLN A 427 8.36 18.10 -22.03
CA GLN A 427 8.67 16.87 -21.31
C GLN A 427 8.67 17.10 -19.79
N SER A 428 9.22 18.22 -19.31
CA SER A 428 9.21 18.57 -17.88
C SER A 428 7.80 18.73 -17.33
N ARG A 429 6.89 19.40 -18.07
CA ARG A 429 5.47 19.50 -17.67
C ARG A 429 4.82 18.13 -17.57
N ARG A 430 5.06 17.24 -18.55
CA ARG A 430 4.53 15.87 -18.55
C ARG A 430 5.05 15.06 -17.35
N ARG A 431 6.35 15.15 -17.06
CA ARG A 431 6.97 14.45 -15.92
C ARG A 431 6.46 14.97 -14.59
N ALA A 432 6.38 16.28 -14.40
CA ALA A 432 5.83 16.89 -13.19
C ALA A 432 4.38 16.43 -12.95
N ALA A 433 3.55 16.38 -13.99
CA ALA A 433 2.18 15.87 -13.86
C ALA A 433 2.14 14.38 -13.45
N ALA A 434 3.02 13.56 -14.02
CA ALA A 434 3.07 12.12 -13.74
C ALA A 434 3.63 11.76 -12.36
N THR A 435 4.52 12.59 -11.81
CA THR A 435 5.20 12.32 -10.52
C THR A 435 4.76 13.26 -9.40
N GLY A 436 3.61 13.94 -9.53
CA GLY A 436 3.14 14.89 -8.53
C GLY A 436 4.09 16.07 -8.26
N GLY A 437 4.88 16.47 -9.26
CA GLY A 437 5.82 17.59 -9.21
C GLY A 437 7.28 17.21 -8.94
N GLU A 438 7.58 15.95 -8.61
CA GLU A 438 8.92 15.51 -8.21
C GLU A 438 9.99 15.52 -9.33
N SER A 439 9.58 15.37 -10.60
CA SER A 439 10.48 15.17 -11.75
C SER A 439 10.32 16.28 -12.77
N THR A 440 11.38 17.07 -12.96
CA THR A 440 11.48 18.09 -14.02
C THR A 440 12.89 18.09 -14.61
N ILE A 441 13.08 18.55 -15.85
CA ILE A 441 14.41 18.69 -16.43
C ILE A 441 14.86 20.14 -16.20
N PRO A 442 15.83 20.41 -15.30
CA PRO A 442 16.32 21.76 -15.10
C PRO A 442 17.10 22.21 -16.34
N VAL A 443 16.99 23.48 -16.73
CA VAL A 443 17.85 24.07 -17.77
C VAL A 443 18.98 24.82 -17.06
N ASP A 444 19.95 24.05 -16.56
CA ASP A 444 21.15 24.54 -15.88
C ASP A 444 22.41 24.28 -16.72
N GLU A 445 23.58 24.68 -16.21
CA GLU A 445 24.86 24.50 -16.91
C GLU A 445 25.14 23.04 -17.28
N THR A 446 24.67 22.07 -16.49
CA THR A 446 24.85 20.64 -16.81
C THR A 446 23.99 20.20 -18.00
N THR A 447 22.76 20.71 -18.12
CA THR A 447 21.95 20.51 -19.34
C THR A 447 22.64 21.15 -20.53
N LEU A 448 23.09 22.40 -20.40
CA LEU A 448 23.76 23.14 -21.47
C LEU A 448 25.04 22.43 -21.93
N ASP A 449 25.87 21.94 -21.00
CA ASP A 449 27.08 21.18 -21.30
C ASP A 449 26.77 19.87 -22.03
N THR A 450 25.69 19.19 -21.64
CA THR A 450 25.24 17.96 -22.31
C THR A 450 24.88 18.26 -23.77
N LEU A 451 24.08 19.30 -24.01
CA LEU A 451 23.71 19.74 -25.35
C LEU A 451 24.95 20.12 -26.18
N ARG A 452 25.85 20.95 -25.63
CA ARG A 452 27.08 21.37 -26.31
C ARG A 452 27.96 20.18 -26.70
N SER A 453 28.05 19.16 -25.85
CA SER A 453 28.85 17.97 -26.14
C SER A 453 28.30 17.14 -27.31
N GLU A 454 26.99 17.21 -27.54
CA GLU A 454 26.32 16.61 -28.70
C GLU A 454 26.29 17.55 -29.92
N GLY A 455 26.96 18.71 -29.84
CA GLY A 455 26.96 19.72 -30.89
C GLY A 455 25.61 20.42 -31.07
N ARG A 456 24.76 20.43 -30.03
CA ARG A 456 23.40 21.01 -30.04
C ARG A 456 23.29 22.22 -29.11
N GLY A 457 22.35 23.11 -29.42
CA GLY A 457 21.90 24.23 -28.59
C GLY A 457 20.41 24.15 -28.26
N LEU A 458 19.94 25.03 -27.38
CA LEU A 458 18.52 25.08 -26.99
C LEU A 458 17.60 25.49 -28.15
N ASP A 459 18.11 26.32 -29.05
CA ASP A 459 17.35 26.86 -30.19
C ASP A 459 17.37 25.94 -31.42
N ASP A 460 18.11 24.83 -31.36
CA ASP A 460 18.16 23.86 -32.46
C ASP A 460 16.86 23.07 -32.55
N VAL A 461 16.44 22.77 -33.79
CA VAL A 461 15.30 21.88 -34.06
C VAL A 461 15.83 20.49 -34.40
N LEU A 462 15.41 19.50 -33.62
CA LEU A 462 15.73 18.10 -33.86
C LEU A 462 14.86 17.54 -34.99
N GLY A 463 15.43 16.64 -35.80
CA GLY A 463 14.67 15.94 -36.82
C GLY A 463 13.50 15.15 -36.22
N ASP A 464 12.44 14.94 -37.01
CA ASP A 464 11.29 14.15 -36.55
C ASP A 464 11.73 12.73 -36.15
N GLY A 465 11.45 12.34 -34.91
CA GLY A 465 11.86 11.06 -34.31
C GLY A 465 13.31 11.00 -33.80
N GLU A 466 14.11 12.05 -33.98
CA GLU A 466 15.48 12.11 -33.47
C GLU A 466 15.47 12.23 -31.93
N SER A 467 16.16 11.33 -31.23
CA SER A 467 16.24 11.35 -29.77
C SER A 467 17.54 12.00 -29.29
N LEU A 468 17.43 12.94 -28.36
CA LEU A 468 18.56 13.63 -27.74
C LEU A 468 18.51 13.49 -26.22
N ALA A 469 19.54 12.89 -25.64
CA ALA A 469 19.73 12.90 -24.19
C ALA A 469 20.12 14.32 -23.75
N VAL A 470 19.34 14.91 -22.85
CA VAL A 470 19.57 16.27 -22.32
C VAL A 470 20.23 16.26 -20.94
N ARG A 471 20.42 15.06 -20.38
CA ARG A 471 21.20 14.80 -19.17
C ARG A 471 22.04 13.55 -19.38
N ARG A 472 23.22 13.49 -18.74
CA ARG A 472 24.06 12.27 -18.71
C ARG A 472 23.69 11.31 -17.58
N THR A 473 23.15 11.82 -16.47
CA THR A 473 22.76 11.00 -15.32
C THR A 473 21.28 10.62 -15.38
N ALA A 474 20.94 9.43 -14.89
CA ALA A 474 19.59 8.87 -14.94
C ALA A 474 18.74 9.18 -13.70
N ASN A 475 18.99 10.32 -13.04
CA ASN A 475 18.28 10.70 -11.82
C ASN A 475 16.81 11.05 -12.12
N LEU A 476 15.89 10.46 -11.34
CA LEU A 476 14.44 10.68 -11.49
C LEU A 476 14.05 12.16 -11.34
N HIS A 477 14.60 12.85 -10.35
CA HIS A 477 14.29 14.25 -10.06
C HIS A 477 14.65 15.20 -11.21
N THR A 478 15.69 14.87 -12.00
CA THR A 478 16.15 15.67 -13.14
C THR A 478 15.53 15.21 -14.47
N GLY A 479 14.35 14.60 -14.42
CA GLY A 479 13.58 14.19 -15.60
C GLY A 479 13.91 12.81 -16.16
N GLY A 480 14.75 12.03 -15.47
CA GLY A 480 15.00 10.62 -15.80
C GLY A 480 13.73 9.77 -15.68
N THR A 481 13.77 8.58 -16.28
CA THR A 481 12.68 7.59 -16.24
C THR A 481 13.15 6.29 -15.60
N ILE A 482 12.23 5.54 -15.01
CA ILE A 482 12.50 4.28 -14.32
C ILE A 482 11.61 3.21 -14.97
N HIS A 483 12.21 2.10 -15.37
CA HIS A 483 11.54 0.99 -16.04
C HIS A 483 11.73 -0.28 -15.21
N ASP A 484 10.64 -0.87 -14.71
CA ASP A 484 10.69 -2.13 -13.97
C ASP A 484 11.23 -3.27 -14.84
N VAL A 485 12.25 -3.97 -14.35
CA VAL A 485 12.87 -5.15 -14.97
C VAL A 485 12.99 -6.30 -13.99
N THR A 486 12.30 -6.24 -12.85
CA THR A 486 12.42 -7.21 -11.76
C THR A 486 12.28 -8.67 -12.22
N SER A 487 11.29 -8.96 -13.08
CA SER A 487 11.04 -10.32 -13.59
C SER A 487 12.05 -10.79 -14.65
N ARG A 488 12.84 -9.87 -15.22
CA ARG A 488 13.83 -10.12 -16.28
C ARG A 488 15.26 -10.11 -15.75
N LEU A 489 15.46 -9.78 -14.47
CA LEU A 489 16.78 -9.65 -13.87
C LEU A 489 17.53 -10.98 -13.91
N HIS A 490 18.68 -10.99 -14.56
CA HIS A 490 19.52 -12.18 -14.65
C HIS A 490 19.97 -12.67 -13.25
N PRO A 491 19.99 -13.98 -12.96
CA PRO A 491 20.35 -14.51 -11.64
C PRO A 491 21.70 -14.04 -11.10
N VAL A 492 22.71 -13.86 -11.97
CA VAL A 492 24.05 -13.37 -11.56
C VAL A 492 23.97 -11.94 -11.01
N LEU A 493 23.13 -11.07 -11.58
CA LEU A 493 22.91 -9.71 -11.09
C LEU A 493 22.22 -9.73 -9.73
N ALA A 494 21.22 -10.60 -9.57
CA ALA A 494 20.53 -10.79 -8.30
C ALA A 494 21.47 -11.29 -7.20
N GLU A 495 22.30 -12.30 -7.51
CA GLU A 495 23.32 -12.82 -6.59
C GLU A 495 24.38 -11.76 -6.25
N ALA A 496 24.82 -10.97 -7.21
CA ALA A 496 25.74 -9.86 -7.00
C ALA A 496 25.14 -8.81 -6.06
N ALA A 497 23.88 -8.43 -6.27
CA ALA A 497 23.17 -7.50 -5.41
C ALA A 497 23.03 -8.03 -3.97
N VAL A 498 22.60 -9.28 -3.81
CA VAL A 498 22.51 -9.92 -2.50
C VAL A 498 23.89 -9.99 -1.82
N ARG A 499 24.94 -10.37 -2.56
CA ARG A 499 26.31 -10.42 -2.03
C ARG A 499 26.79 -9.05 -1.57
N ALA A 500 26.60 -8.01 -2.39
CA ALA A 500 26.95 -6.63 -2.03
C ALA A 500 26.25 -6.19 -0.74
N SER A 501 24.93 -6.43 -0.62
CA SER A 501 24.16 -6.07 0.57
C SER A 501 24.69 -6.73 1.85
N ARG A 502 25.12 -8.00 1.76
CA ARG A 502 25.68 -8.74 2.91
C ARG A 502 27.08 -8.27 3.28
N VAL A 503 27.92 -7.98 2.28
CA VAL A 503 29.28 -7.49 2.48
C VAL A 503 29.30 -6.10 3.13
N LEU A 504 28.34 -5.25 2.75
CA LEU A 504 28.18 -3.90 3.31
C LEU A 504 27.35 -3.87 4.60
N ASP A 505 26.81 -5.01 5.03
CA ASP A 505 25.91 -5.11 6.20
C ASP A 505 24.69 -4.15 6.09
N LEU A 506 24.14 -4.04 4.87
CA LEU A 506 22.99 -3.20 4.57
C LEU A 506 21.75 -4.09 4.36
N PRO A 507 20.87 -4.25 5.37
CA PRO A 507 19.66 -5.06 5.23
C PRO A 507 18.65 -4.43 4.27
N VAL A 508 18.71 -3.11 4.07
CA VAL A 508 17.90 -2.37 3.11
C VAL A 508 18.83 -1.47 2.30
N THR A 509 18.90 -1.67 1.00
CA THR A 509 19.78 -0.87 0.14
C THR A 509 19.31 -0.83 -1.31
N GLY A 510 19.56 0.30 -1.97
CA GLY A 510 19.51 0.41 -3.43
C GLY A 510 20.94 0.30 -3.97
N LEU A 511 21.17 -0.73 -4.77
CA LEU A 511 22.47 -1.02 -5.37
C LEU A 511 22.42 -0.66 -6.85
N ASP A 512 23.40 0.10 -7.29
CA ASP A 512 23.42 0.65 -8.64
C ASP A 512 24.53 -0.05 -9.44
N PHE A 513 24.16 -0.54 -10.61
CA PHE A 513 25.02 -1.29 -11.52
C PHE A 513 24.98 -0.66 -12.91
N LEU A 514 26.07 -0.79 -13.67
CA LEU A 514 26.03 -0.64 -15.12
C LEU A 514 25.98 -2.02 -15.75
N VAL A 515 25.02 -2.21 -16.66
CA VAL A 515 24.80 -3.48 -17.37
C VAL A 515 24.63 -3.24 -18.85
N ALA A 516 25.20 -4.10 -19.69
CA ALA A 516 24.93 -4.06 -21.13
C ALA A 516 23.52 -4.59 -21.45
N ASP A 517 23.09 -5.60 -20.68
CA ASP A 517 21.76 -6.20 -20.76
C ASP A 517 21.36 -6.71 -19.36
N VAL A 518 20.13 -6.42 -18.94
CA VAL A 518 19.57 -6.86 -17.64
C VAL A 518 19.32 -8.37 -17.60
N GLU A 519 19.20 -9.02 -18.77
CA GLU A 519 19.09 -10.47 -18.92
C GLU A 519 20.46 -11.14 -19.07
N GLY A 520 21.56 -10.37 -19.10
CA GLY A 520 22.93 -10.86 -19.18
C GLY A 520 23.62 -10.99 -17.82
N PRO A 521 24.73 -11.75 -17.74
CA PRO A 521 25.51 -11.91 -16.51
C PRO A 521 26.48 -10.77 -16.24
N ASP A 522 26.81 -9.95 -17.25
CA ASP A 522 27.86 -8.94 -17.18
C ASP A 522 27.38 -7.67 -16.48
N TYR A 523 28.16 -7.20 -15.50
CA TYR A 523 27.84 -6.00 -14.74
C TYR A 523 29.08 -5.30 -14.21
N VAL A 524 28.88 -4.04 -13.80
CA VAL A 524 29.83 -3.28 -13.00
C VAL A 524 29.08 -2.64 -11.84
N PHE A 525 29.44 -2.96 -10.61
CA PHE A 525 28.88 -2.34 -9.41
C PHE A 525 29.39 -0.89 -9.27
N ILE A 526 28.49 0.07 -9.09
CA ILE A 526 28.79 1.51 -9.06
C ILE A 526 28.71 2.08 -7.66
N GLU A 527 27.57 1.88 -6.99
CA GLU A 527 27.34 2.41 -5.65
C GLU A 527 26.27 1.62 -4.89
N ALA A 528 26.25 1.85 -3.57
CA ALA A 528 25.19 1.41 -2.67
C ALA A 528 24.57 2.65 -2.01
N ASN A 529 23.28 2.59 -1.75
CA ASN A 529 22.53 3.62 -1.06
C ASN A 529 21.80 2.98 0.13
N GLU A 530 22.07 3.42 1.35
CA GLU A 530 21.50 2.88 2.60
C GLU A 530 20.06 3.34 2.87
N ARG A 531 19.60 4.34 2.12
CA ARG A 531 18.25 4.90 2.19
C ARG A 531 17.62 4.97 0.79
N PRO A 532 17.32 3.83 0.15
CA PRO A 532 16.71 3.82 -1.18
C PRO A 532 15.27 4.36 -1.13
N GLY A 533 14.88 5.11 -2.15
CA GLY A 533 13.48 5.49 -2.36
C GLY A 533 12.64 4.25 -2.68
N LEU A 534 11.65 3.93 -1.84
CA LEU A 534 10.84 2.72 -2.00
C LEU A 534 9.69 2.91 -3.01
N ALA A 535 9.08 4.10 -3.06
CA ALA A 535 7.89 4.38 -3.88
C ALA A 535 8.16 4.35 -5.40
N ASN A 536 9.40 4.51 -5.83
CA ASN A 536 9.76 4.68 -7.24
C ASN A 536 9.83 3.36 -8.04
N HIS A 537 9.42 2.25 -7.43
CA HIS A 537 9.58 0.89 -7.94
C HIS A 537 8.24 0.16 -8.13
N GLU A 538 7.13 0.89 -8.29
CA GLU A 538 5.85 0.28 -8.65
C GLU A 538 5.97 -0.56 -9.94
N PRO A 539 5.31 -1.72 -10.03
CA PRO A 539 4.30 -2.27 -9.11
C PRO A 539 4.87 -3.10 -7.94
N GLN A 540 6.20 -3.12 -7.73
CA GLN A 540 6.82 -3.99 -6.75
C GLN A 540 6.49 -3.56 -5.30
N PRO A 541 6.25 -4.51 -4.38
CA PRO A 541 5.76 -4.23 -3.04
C PRO A 541 6.88 -3.79 -2.07
N THR A 542 7.77 -2.90 -2.47
CA THR A 542 8.97 -2.48 -1.71
C THR A 542 8.63 -1.97 -0.30
N VAL A 543 7.63 -1.10 -0.15
CA VAL A 543 7.19 -0.57 1.15
C VAL A 543 6.62 -1.68 2.02
N ALA A 544 5.78 -2.55 1.45
CA ALA A 544 5.21 -3.67 2.18
C ALA A 544 6.29 -4.65 2.66
N ARG A 545 7.28 -4.96 1.82
CA ARG A 545 8.43 -5.81 2.16
C ARG A 545 9.35 -5.17 3.20
N PHE A 546 9.51 -3.84 3.15
CA PHE A 546 10.22 -3.10 4.19
C PHE A 546 9.51 -3.25 5.55
N VAL A 547 8.19 -3.05 5.60
CA VAL A 547 7.42 -3.25 6.83
C VAL A 547 7.41 -4.72 7.28
N ASP A 548 7.45 -5.69 6.36
CA ASP A 548 7.60 -7.13 6.66
C ASP A 548 8.94 -7.47 7.32
N LEU A 549 10.00 -6.74 6.97
CA LEU A 549 11.32 -6.85 7.59
C LEU A 549 11.29 -6.26 9.00
N LEU A 550 10.71 -5.08 9.16
CA LEU A 550 10.64 -4.37 10.44
C LEU A 550 9.73 -5.09 11.46
N PHE A 551 8.58 -5.58 11.01
CA PHE A 551 7.53 -6.20 11.83
C PHE A 551 7.05 -7.53 11.22
N PRO A 552 7.84 -8.62 11.33
CA PRO A 552 7.52 -9.91 10.72
C PRO A 552 6.17 -10.52 11.12
N ALA A 553 5.70 -10.25 12.35
CA ALA A 553 4.40 -10.71 12.84
C ALA A 553 3.20 -10.07 12.10
N THR A 554 3.43 -8.97 11.37
CA THR A 554 2.41 -8.29 10.57
C THR A 554 2.44 -8.68 9.10
N ARG A 555 3.29 -9.65 8.72
CA ARG A 555 3.38 -10.16 7.35
C ARG A 555 2.03 -10.66 6.87
N ARG A 556 1.66 -10.25 5.67
CA ARG A 556 0.51 -10.82 4.97
C ARG A 556 0.92 -12.20 4.48
N LEU A 557 0.38 -13.26 5.10
CA LEU A 557 0.58 -14.62 4.61
C LEU A 557 -0.22 -14.78 3.32
N PRO A 558 0.37 -15.27 2.21
CA PRO A 558 -0.39 -15.57 1.01
C PRO A 558 -1.45 -16.63 1.32
N GLY A 559 -2.72 -16.34 1.03
CA GLY A 559 -3.83 -17.32 0.96
C GLY A 559 -3.92 -18.33 2.12
N GLY A 560 -4.05 -17.88 3.37
CA GLY A 560 -4.40 -18.76 4.48
C GLY A 560 -3.28 -19.70 4.98
N ALA A 561 -2.04 -19.58 4.50
CA ALA A 561 -0.92 -20.32 5.08
C ALA A 561 -0.67 -19.86 6.53
N ARG A 562 -0.73 -20.78 7.50
CA ARG A 562 -0.35 -20.51 8.90
C ARG A 562 1.15 -20.18 8.98
N PRO A 563 1.58 -19.28 9.87
CA PRO A 563 3.01 -19.15 10.15
C PRO A 563 3.50 -20.51 10.66
N ALA A 564 4.62 -21.00 10.10
CA ALA A 564 5.23 -22.22 10.58
C ALA A 564 5.55 -22.05 12.08
N THR A 565 4.91 -22.85 12.93
CA THR A 565 5.29 -22.98 14.32
C THR A 565 6.71 -23.53 14.34
N THR A 566 7.68 -22.75 14.78
CA THR A 566 9.02 -23.25 15.05
C THR A 566 8.90 -24.37 16.09
N PRO A 567 9.26 -25.63 15.79
CA PRO A 567 9.22 -26.69 16.78
C PRO A 567 10.43 -26.53 17.70
N GLY A 568 10.20 -25.94 18.86
CA GLY A 568 11.25 -25.78 19.88
C GLY A 568 10.91 -24.71 20.88
N ASP A 569 9.89 -24.96 21.70
CA ASP A 569 9.75 -24.43 23.07
C ASP A 569 8.58 -25.14 23.76
N LEU A 570 8.65 -26.47 23.82
CA LEU A 570 7.98 -27.23 24.87
C LEU A 570 8.99 -27.40 26.01
N HIS A 571 9.16 -26.35 26.80
CA HIS A 571 9.72 -26.53 28.12
C HIS A 571 8.65 -27.17 29.00
N ASP A 572 8.85 -28.47 29.20
CA ASP A 572 8.26 -29.32 30.22
C ASP A 572 8.32 -28.61 31.59
N VAL A 573 7.17 -28.12 32.06
CA VAL A 573 6.99 -27.73 33.46
C VAL A 573 6.26 -28.87 34.16
N SER A 574 7.04 -29.91 34.44
CA SER A 574 6.75 -30.88 35.49
C SER A 574 7.67 -30.59 36.67
N ARG A 575 7.22 -29.73 37.59
CA ARG A 575 7.50 -29.77 39.04
C ARG A 575 6.71 -28.73 39.81
#